data_AF-A7BAP7-F1
#
_entry.id   AF-A7BAP7-F1
#
_cell.length_a   1.000
_cell.length_b   1.000
_cell.length_c   1.000
_cell.angle_alpha   90.00
_cell.angle_beta   90.00
_cell.angle_gamma   90.00
#
_symmetry.space_group_name_H-M   'P 1'
#
loop_
_entity.id
_entity.type
_entity.pdbx_description
1 polymer ?
#
loop_
_entity_poly.entity_id
_entity_poly.type
_entity_poly.pdbx_seq_one_letter_code
_entity_poly.pdbx_strand_id
1 'polypeptide(L)'
;MEAIEELINAAQTFYDDARANENGRSRSWEHCYRVFRDARTDPSPDYDYLSLHLAFYLASWGMYRGSSFLLQKDYKVLSPIVEEILKPEYDCLFGLACADLRNSDVQTQLTNVYNDIANDFGPVRNQVAGREVASPVSQVLITKILMGTLGCVPAYDRFFVDGIKKYKVTTQEYSPDSVLRLVDFYEAHNDRLEEARRGMQTEDLTYPQMKLLDMGFWQIGFERDAGDAK
;
A
#
# COMPACT_ATOMS: atom_id res chain seq x y z
N MET A 1 -9.67 -25.28 -7.38
CA MET A 1 -9.77 -24.36 -6.23
C MET A 1 -10.52 -23.14 -6.75
N GLU A 2 -11.58 -22.70 -6.09
CA GLU A 2 -12.24 -21.44 -6.48
C GLU A 2 -11.24 -20.29 -6.32
N ALA A 3 -11.35 -19.25 -7.17
CA ALA A 3 -10.42 -18.10 -7.16
C ALA A 3 -10.26 -17.48 -5.77
N ILE A 4 -11.34 -17.49 -4.99
CA ILE A 4 -11.38 -16.98 -3.63
C ILE A 4 -10.58 -17.82 -2.64
N GLU A 5 -10.63 -19.15 -2.74
CA GLU A 5 -9.88 -20.06 -1.87
C GLU A 5 -8.38 -19.94 -2.11
N GLU A 6 -7.97 -19.77 -3.37
CA GLU A 6 -6.56 -19.55 -3.69
C GLU A 6 -6.06 -18.21 -3.13
N LEU A 7 -6.87 -17.15 -3.24
CA LEU A 7 -6.54 -15.85 -2.66
C LEU A 7 -6.39 -15.91 -1.13
N ILE A 8 -7.33 -16.58 -0.44
CA ILE A 8 -7.30 -16.72 1.01
C ILE A 8 -6.07 -17.51 1.44
N ASN A 9 -5.78 -18.63 0.78
CA ASN A 9 -4.58 -19.42 1.05
C ASN A 9 -3.31 -18.61 0.81
N ALA A 10 -3.23 -17.84 -0.28
CA ALA A 10 -2.08 -17.00 -0.58
C ALA A 10 -1.90 -15.87 0.45
N ALA A 11 -2.99 -15.23 0.88
CA ALA A 11 -2.94 -14.22 1.94
C ALA A 11 -2.49 -14.82 3.28
N GLN A 12 -2.95 -16.04 3.60
CA GLN A 12 -2.53 -16.77 4.80
C GLN A 12 -1.05 -17.16 4.75
N THR A 13 -0.58 -17.70 3.62
CA THR A 13 0.84 -18.00 3.40
C THR A 13 1.70 -16.75 3.63
N PHE A 14 1.32 -15.62 3.01
CA PHE A 14 2.04 -14.36 3.22
C PHE A 14 2.07 -13.96 4.70
N TYR A 15 0.93 -14.04 5.36
CA TYR A 15 0.77 -13.63 6.76
C TYR A 15 1.63 -14.47 7.71
N ASP A 16 1.68 -15.79 7.50
CA ASP A 16 2.46 -16.73 8.28
C ASP A 16 3.96 -16.57 8.00
N ASP A 17 4.36 -16.45 6.73
CA ASP A 17 5.76 -16.22 6.33
C ASP A 17 6.30 -14.91 6.88
N ALA A 18 5.47 -13.85 6.90
CA ALA A 18 5.83 -12.57 7.50
C ALA A 18 6.13 -12.68 9.00
N ARG A 19 5.55 -13.68 9.70
CA ARG A 19 5.72 -13.94 11.14
C ARG A 19 6.74 -15.03 11.45
N ALA A 20 7.12 -15.84 10.48
CA ALA A 20 8.14 -16.87 10.66
C ALA A 20 9.53 -16.28 11.01
N ASN A 21 9.77 -15.01 10.65
CA ASN A 21 10.98 -14.29 11.00
C ASN A 21 10.63 -12.96 11.68
N GLU A 22 10.94 -12.85 12.98
CA GLU A 22 10.73 -11.65 13.79
C GLU A 22 11.34 -10.37 13.18
N ASN A 23 12.46 -10.51 12.46
CA ASN A 23 13.19 -9.41 11.82
C ASN A 23 13.02 -9.44 10.28
N GLY A 24 11.99 -10.12 9.78
CA GLY A 24 11.71 -10.26 8.36
C GLY A 24 11.25 -8.93 7.74
N ARG A 25 11.65 -8.66 6.49
CA ARG A 25 11.27 -7.43 5.76
C ARG A 25 9.76 -7.21 5.67
N SER A 26 8.95 -8.28 5.68
CA SER A 26 7.49 -8.18 5.59
C SER A 26 6.87 -7.47 6.81
N ARG A 27 7.56 -7.49 7.96
CA ARG A 27 7.18 -6.77 9.19
C ARG A 27 7.24 -5.25 9.04
N SER A 28 8.02 -4.73 8.07
CA SER A 28 8.18 -3.29 7.86
C SER A 28 6.86 -2.55 7.59
N TRP A 29 5.90 -3.20 6.91
CA TRP A 29 4.57 -2.62 6.69
C TRP A 29 3.81 -2.48 8.01
N GLU A 30 3.86 -3.51 8.86
CA GLU A 30 3.17 -3.49 10.16
C GLU A 30 3.68 -2.37 11.06
N HIS A 31 5.00 -2.21 11.13
CA HIS A 31 5.61 -1.13 11.90
C HIS A 31 5.22 0.25 11.36
N CYS A 32 5.30 0.46 10.05
CA CYS A 32 4.91 1.70 9.40
C CYS A 32 3.43 2.01 9.63
N TYR A 33 2.53 1.09 9.30
CA TYR A 33 1.09 1.31 9.42
C TYR A 33 0.67 1.63 10.86
N ARG A 34 1.25 0.94 11.83
CA ARG A 34 0.98 1.15 13.26
C ARG A 34 1.43 2.53 13.75
N VAL A 35 2.64 2.98 13.40
CA VAL A 35 3.09 4.31 13.87
C VAL A 35 2.28 5.44 13.25
N PHE A 36 1.79 5.27 12.01
CA PHE A 36 0.88 6.23 11.38
C PHE A 36 -0.52 6.24 12.01
N ARG A 37 -1.03 5.09 12.46
CA ARG A 37 -2.24 5.05 13.29
C ARG A 37 -2.07 5.90 14.55
N ASP A 38 -1.01 5.63 15.30
CA ASP A 38 -0.78 6.25 16.61
C ASP A 38 -0.65 7.77 16.46
N ALA A 39 0.10 8.21 15.44
CA ALA A 39 0.30 9.61 15.11
C ALA A 39 -0.98 10.39 14.81
N ARG A 40 -2.05 9.75 14.30
CA ARG A 40 -3.34 10.43 14.06
C ARG A 40 -4.06 10.83 15.35
N THR A 41 -3.75 10.18 16.46
CA THR A 41 -4.34 10.49 17.78
C THR A 41 -3.38 11.22 18.70
N ASP A 42 -2.13 11.36 18.29
CA ASP A 42 -1.10 12.08 19.04
C ASP A 42 -1.29 13.60 18.84
N PRO A 43 -1.36 14.41 19.92
CA PRO A 43 -1.38 15.87 19.79
C PRO A 43 -0.06 16.47 19.26
N SER A 44 1.05 15.71 19.27
CA SER A 44 2.37 16.17 18.85
C SER A 44 3.19 15.04 18.18
N PRO A 45 2.71 14.51 17.03
CA PRO A 45 3.37 13.41 16.31
C PRO A 45 4.79 13.77 15.88
N ASP A 46 5.72 12.82 16.01
CA ASP A 46 7.11 12.97 15.57
C ASP A 46 7.26 12.66 14.06
N TYR A 47 7.27 13.71 13.23
CA TYR A 47 7.36 13.58 11.78
C TYR A 47 8.71 13.04 11.28
N ASP A 48 9.81 13.24 12.02
CA ASP A 48 11.13 12.71 11.64
C ASP A 48 11.13 11.18 11.85
N TYR A 49 10.58 10.71 12.98
CA TYR A 49 10.38 9.29 13.27
C TYR A 49 9.45 8.60 12.26
N LEU A 50 8.33 9.22 11.90
CA LEU A 50 7.41 8.70 10.89
C LEU A 50 8.06 8.62 9.50
N SER A 51 8.84 9.65 9.13
CA SER A 51 9.61 9.67 7.87
C SER A 51 10.57 8.49 7.81
N LEU A 52 11.22 8.15 8.93
CA LEU A 52 12.13 7.02 9.03
C LEU A 52 11.43 5.67 8.84
N HIS A 53 10.27 5.47 9.48
CA HIS A 53 9.45 4.26 9.29
C HIS A 53 8.95 4.11 7.86
N LEU A 54 8.46 5.21 7.27
CA LEU A 54 8.03 5.21 5.88
C LEU A 54 9.19 4.89 4.94
N ALA A 55 10.36 5.50 5.14
CA ALA A 55 11.55 5.20 4.34
C ALA A 55 11.96 3.73 4.45
N PHE A 56 11.95 3.15 5.66
CA PHE A 56 12.32 1.76 5.86
C PHE A 56 11.33 0.78 5.22
N TYR A 57 10.03 1.05 5.32
CA TYR A 57 9.00 0.31 4.59
C TYR A 57 9.23 0.41 3.07
N LEU A 58 9.37 1.62 2.53
CA LEU A 58 9.59 1.82 1.09
C LEU A 58 10.87 1.12 0.60
N ALA A 59 11.96 1.18 1.38
CA ALA A 59 13.21 0.48 1.09
C ALA A 59 13.02 -1.04 1.11
N SER A 60 12.36 -1.56 2.15
CA SER A 60 12.03 -2.99 2.29
C SER A 60 11.19 -3.51 1.13
N TRP A 61 10.47 -2.65 0.43
CA TRP A 61 9.64 -2.99 -0.73
C TRP A 61 10.18 -2.44 -2.06
N GLY A 62 11.48 -2.13 -2.10
CA GLY A 62 12.23 -1.91 -3.33
C GLY A 62 12.13 -0.52 -3.94
N MET A 63 11.68 0.48 -3.18
CA MET A 63 11.61 1.88 -3.66
C MET A 63 12.95 2.63 -3.52
N TYR A 64 13.87 2.18 -2.68
CA TYR A 64 15.24 2.71 -2.55
C TYR A 64 16.25 1.86 -3.34
N ARG A 65 16.08 1.78 -4.66
CA ARG A 65 16.98 1.05 -5.58
C ARG A 65 17.35 1.90 -6.79
N GLY A 66 18.30 1.43 -7.61
CA GLY A 66 18.87 2.21 -8.73
C GLY A 66 17.89 2.78 -9.74
N SER A 67 16.69 2.19 -9.88
CA SER A 67 15.63 2.68 -10.77
C SER A 67 14.75 3.79 -10.18
N SER A 68 14.97 4.20 -8.93
CA SER A 68 14.20 5.22 -8.23
C SER A 68 15.04 6.43 -7.87
N PHE A 69 14.47 7.63 -8.02
CA PHE A 69 15.11 8.89 -7.59
C PHE A 69 15.34 8.94 -6.08
N LEU A 70 14.56 8.19 -5.29
CA LEU A 70 14.70 8.13 -3.83
C LEU A 70 16.07 7.59 -3.40
N LEU A 71 16.75 6.79 -4.23
CA LEU A 71 18.10 6.33 -3.91
C LEU A 71 19.10 7.49 -3.74
N GLN A 72 18.84 8.64 -4.35
CA GLN A 72 19.69 9.84 -4.26
C GLN A 72 19.33 10.76 -3.09
N LYS A 73 18.47 10.30 -2.17
CA LYS A 73 17.91 11.09 -1.08
C LYS A 73 17.96 10.29 0.22
N ASP A 74 18.14 10.98 1.33
CA ASP A 74 17.90 10.39 2.65
C ASP A 74 16.38 10.35 2.96
N TYR A 75 16.02 9.82 4.12
CA TYR A 75 14.62 9.65 4.52
C TYR A 75 13.87 10.98 4.73
N LYS A 76 14.57 12.11 4.94
CA LYS A 76 13.94 13.42 5.19
C LYS A 76 13.25 13.99 3.96
N VAL A 77 13.54 13.45 2.78
CA VAL A 77 12.75 13.74 1.57
C VAL A 77 11.27 13.39 1.72
N LEU A 78 10.93 12.52 2.68
CA LEU A 78 9.56 12.09 2.94
C LEU A 78 8.84 12.98 3.96
N SER A 79 9.50 13.94 4.61
CA SER A 79 8.85 14.77 5.63
C SER A 79 7.63 15.55 5.09
N PRO A 80 7.67 16.19 3.91
CA PRO A 80 6.47 16.80 3.32
C PRO A 80 5.34 15.80 3.08
N ILE A 81 5.68 14.56 2.69
CA ILE A 81 4.71 13.48 2.48
C ILE A 81 4.04 13.06 3.78
N VAL A 82 4.80 12.99 4.87
CA VAL A 82 4.28 12.68 6.22
C VAL A 82 3.33 13.78 6.68
N GLU A 83 3.74 15.04 6.53
CA GLU A 83 2.92 16.21 6.85
C GLU A 83 1.60 16.21 6.08
N GLU A 84 1.66 15.91 4.78
CA GLU A 84 0.49 15.82 3.91
C GLU A 84 -0.46 14.71 4.36
N ILE A 85 0.05 13.49 4.57
CA ILE A 85 -0.77 12.32 4.90
C ILE A 85 -1.46 12.46 6.26
N LEU A 86 -0.84 13.12 7.23
CA LEU A 86 -1.41 13.30 8.56
C LEU A 86 -2.43 14.43 8.68
N LYS A 87 -2.76 15.11 7.58
CA LYS A 87 -3.87 16.07 7.58
C LYS A 87 -5.20 15.40 7.96
N PRO A 88 -6.05 16.05 8.79
CA PRO A 88 -7.32 15.49 9.22
C PRO A 88 -8.29 15.15 8.09
N GLU A 89 -8.24 15.86 6.95
CA GLU A 89 -9.07 15.52 5.79
C GLU A 89 -8.83 14.09 5.25
N TYR A 90 -7.69 13.48 5.55
CA TYR A 90 -7.34 12.13 5.13
C TYR A 90 -7.58 11.06 6.21
N ASP A 91 -8.07 11.43 7.39
CA ASP A 91 -8.40 10.46 8.45
C ASP A 91 -9.44 9.44 7.99
N CYS A 92 -10.38 9.84 7.12
CA CYS A 92 -11.39 8.94 6.55
C CYS A 92 -10.81 7.83 5.68
N LEU A 93 -9.55 7.94 5.26
CA LEU A 93 -8.86 6.95 4.44
C LEU A 93 -8.14 5.91 5.30
N PHE A 94 -7.95 6.13 6.60
CA PHE A 94 -7.17 5.21 7.41
C PHE A 94 -7.93 3.90 7.68
N GLY A 95 -7.47 2.79 7.08
CA GLY A 95 -8.00 1.44 7.32
C GLY A 95 -9.49 1.25 6.96
N LEU A 96 -10.05 2.14 6.13
CA LEU A 96 -11.47 2.16 5.79
C LEU A 96 -11.96 0.83 5.18
N ALA A 97 -13.26 0.58 5.31
CA ALA A 97 -13.88 -0.56 4.66
C ALA A 97 -13.99 -0.32 3.14
N CYS A 98 -13.92 -1.39 2.35
CA CYS A 98 -14.10 -1.36 0.90
C CYS A 98 -15.43 -0.69 0.51
N ALA A 99 -16.50 -0.92 1.25
CA ALA A 99 -17.80 -0.30 0.99
C ALA A 99 -17.74 1.24 1.06
N ASP A 100 -16.91 1.80 1.95
CA ASP A 100 -16.78 3.25 2.14
C ASP A 100 -16.07 3.94 0.96
N LEU A 101 -15.30 3.19 0.15
CA LEU A 101 -14.68 3.69 -1.08
C LEU A 101 -15.70 4.07 -2.17
N ARG A 102 -16.97 3.67 -2.01
CA ARG A 102 -18.06 4.12 -2.89
C ARG A 102 -18.52 5.55 -2.57
N ASN A 103 -18.15 6.08 -1.41
CA ASN A 103 -18.50 7.45 -1.03
C ASN A 103 -17.72 8.46 -1.88
N SER A 104 -18.43 9.44 -2.46
CA SER A 104 -17.85 10.46 -3.33
C SER A 104 -16.82 11.35 -2.62
N ASP A 105 -17.00 11.61 -1.34
CA ASP A 105 -16.08 12.42 -0.55
C ASP A 105 -14.79 11.63 -0.30
N VAL A 106 -14.90 10.34 0.01
CA VAL A 106 -13.75 9.43 0.13
C VAL A 106 -12.97 9.33 -1.18
N GLN A 107 -13.65 9.20 -2.33
CA GLN A 107 -12.99 9.18 -3.65
C GLN A 107 -12.29 10.50 -3.97
N THR A 108 -12.88 11.61 -3.53
CA THR A 108 -12.28 12.94 -3.64
C THR A 108 -11.00 13.01 -2.80
N GLN A 109 -11.04 12.56 -1.54
CA GLN A 109 -9.85 12.53 -0.68
C GLN A 109 -8.75 11.61 -1.20
N LEU A 110 -9.10 10.44 -1.74
CA LEU A 110 -8.12 9.56 -2.41
C LEU A 110 -7.44 10.23 -3.61
N THR A 111 -8.22 10.97 -4.40
CA THR A 111 -7.69 11.68 -5.57
C THR A 111 -6.77 12.82 -5.13
N ASN A 112 -7.16 13.57 -4.10
CA ASN A 112 -6.38 14.68 -3.55
C ASN A 112 -5.04 14.19 -3.00
N VAL A 113 -5.06 13.23 -2.06
CA VAL A 113 -3.82 12.72 -1.45
C VAL A 113 -2.87 12.10 -2.48
N TYR A 114 -3.41 11.42 -3.51
CA TYR A 114 -2.58 10.90 -4.60
C TYR A 114 -1.88 12.03 -5.36
N ASN A 115 -2.62 13.08 -5.71
CA ASN A 115 -2.10 14.22 -6.45
C ASN A 115 -1.11 15.03 -5.62
N ASP A 116 -1.36 15.23 -4.33
CA ASP A 116 -0.49 15.99 -3.44
C ASP A 116 0.86 15.29 -3.26
N ILE A 117 0.86 13.97 -3.02
CA ILE A 117 2.09 13.16 -3.01
C ILE A 117 2.85 13.27 -4.34
N ALA A 118 2.13 13.22 -5.47
CA ALA A 118 2.74 13.34 -6.79
C ALA A 118 3.37 14.73 -7.01
N ASN A 119 2.69 15.78 -6.57
CA ASN A 119 3.14 17.16 -6.66
C ASN A 119 4.39 17.40 -5.81
N ASP A 120 4.42 16.88 -4.59
CA ASP A 120 5.57 17.00 -3.68
C ASP A 120 6.84 16.34 -4.25
N PHE A 121 6.69 15.18 -4.90
CA PHE A 121 7.83 14.51 -5.52
C PHE A 121 8.27 15.12 -6.86
N GLY A 122 7.45 15.92 -7.52
CA GLY A 122 7.76 16.55 -8.81
C GLY A 122 9.08 17.35 -8.77
N PRO A 123 9.20 18.37 -7.90
CA PRO A 123 10.42 19.15 -7.74
C PRO A 123 11.64 18.31 -7.35
N VAL A 124 11.45 17.32 -6.46
CA VAL A 124 12.53 16.42 -6.02
C VAL A 124 13.10 15.63 -7.19
N ARG A 125 12.24 15.09 -8.06
CA ARG A 125 12.64 14.36 -9.27
C ARG A 125 13.38 15.26 -10.25
N ASN A 126 12.90 16.48 -10.46
CA ASN A 126 13.55 17.43 -11.34
C ASN A 126 14.95 17.80 -10.84
N GLN A 127 15.09 17.98 -9.52
CA GLN A 127 16.38 18.26 -8.90
C GLN A 127 17.35 17.08 -9.07
N VAL A 128 16.91 15.84 -8.82
CA VAL A 128 17.75 14.64 -8.98
C VAL A 128 18.17 14.42 -10.44
N ALA A 129 17.26 14.69 -11.39
CA ALA A 129 17.55 14.54 -12.82
C ALA A 129 18.37 15.70 -13.41
N GLY A 130 18.49 16.83 -12.71
CA GLY A 130 19.08 18.07 -13.22
C GLY A 130 18.28 18.71 -14.37
N ARG A 131 17.03 18.29 -14.57
CA ARG A 131 16.12 18.76 -15.64
C ARG A 131 14.68 18.44 -15.29
N GLU A 132 13.74 19.05 -16.00
CA GLU A 132 12.34 18.65 -15.92
C GLU A 132 12.14 17.21 -16.40
N VAL A 133 11.44 16.42 -15.58
CA VAL A 133 11.07 15.03 -15.87
C VAL A 133 9.62 14.99 -16.34
N ALA A 134 9.42 14.84 -17.65
CA ALA A 134 8.09 14.86 -18.26
C ALA A 134 7.19 13.67 -17.88
N SER A 135 7.77 12.55 -17.44
CA SER A 135 6.97 11.40 -16.99
C SER A 135 6.44 11.64 -15.58
N PRO A 136 5.22 11.17 -15.25
CA PRO A 136 4.66 11.31 -13.91
C PRO A 136 5.48 10.56 -12.86
N VAL A 137 5.26 10.89 -11.59
CA VAL A 137 5.73 10.08 -10.46
C VAL A 137 5.13 8.68 -10.59
N SER A 138 5.91 7.65 -10.25
CA SER A 138 5.44 6.26 -10.35
C SER A 138 4.21 6.03 -9.47
N GLN A 139 3.11 5.55 -10.06
CA GLN A 139 1.93 5.13 -9.30
C GLN A 139 2.27 4.09 -8.23
N VAL A 140 3.26 3.22 -8.47
CA VAL A 140 3.69 2.19 -7.51
C VAL A 140 4.29 2.82 -6.26
N LEU A 141 5.05 3.92 -6.41
CA LEU A 141 5.58 4.64 -5.26
C LEU A 141 4.43 5.25 -4.44
N ILE A 142 3.51 5.95 -5.11
CA ILE A 142 2.39 6.64 -4.43
C ILE A 142 1.49 5.62 -3.74
N THR A 143 1.06 4.57 -4.45
CA THR A 143 0.20 3.52 -3.88
C THR A 143 0.88 2.70 -2.79
N LYS A 144 2.21 2.51 -2.82
CA LYS A 144 2.95 1.96 -1.66
C LYS A 144 2.87 2.90 -0.46
N ILE A 145 3.06 4.19 -0.65
CA ILE A 145 2.91 5.17 0.44
C ILE A 145 1.50 5.11 1.02
N LEU A 146 0.46 5.09 0.19
CA LEU A 146 -0.93 4.95 0.63
C LEU A 146 -1.17 3.63 1.37
N MET A 147 -0.67 2.49 0.86
CA MET A 147 -0.76 1.20 1.54
C MET A 147 -0.03 1.19 2.90
N GLY A 148 1.17 1.77 2.97
CA GLY A 148 2.01 1.76 4.18
C GLY A 148 1.53 2.70 5.28
N THR A 149 0.82 3.78 4.93
CA THR A 149 0.43 4.85 5.87
C THR A 149 -1.06 4.89 6.17
N LEU A 150 -1.89 4.51 5.20
CA LEU A 150 -3.36 4.53 5.29
C LEU A 150 -3.97 3.14 5.15
N GLY A 151 -3.32 2.21 4.44
CA GLY A 151 -3.87 0.89 4.17
C GLY A 151 -5.13 0.92 3.29
N CYS A 152 -5.34 2.02 2.56
CA CYS A 152 -6.60 2.32 1.85
C CYS A 152 -6.68 1.77 0.43
N VAL A 153 -5.54 1.43 -0.18
CA VAL A 153 -5.44 0.88 -1.55
C VAL A 153 -4.25 -0.08 -1.65
N PRO A 154 -4.27 -1.10 -2.51
CA PRO A 154 -3.12 -1.96 -2.82
C PRO A 154 -1.92 -1.18 -3.33
N ALA A 155 -0.72 -1.76 -3.25
CA ALA A 155 0.53 -1.13 -3.66
C ALA A 155 0.78 -1.10 -5.18
N TYR A 156 -0.11 -1.70 -5.99
CA TYR A 156 -0.04 -1.78 -7.46
C TYR A 156 1.33 -2.18 -8.02
N ASP A 157 2.14 -2.90 -7.25
CA ASP A 157 3.45 -3.34 -7.72
C ASP A 157 3.32 -4.52 -8.68
N ARG A 158 4.45 -4.92 -9.28
CA ARG A 158 4.47 -5.98 -10.28
C ARG A 158 3.77 -7.25 -9.81
N PHE A 159 4.02 -7.71 -8.58
CA PHE A 159 3.47 -8.98 -8.11
C PHE A 159 1.98 -8.86 -7.80
N PHE A 160 1.53 -7.76 -7.19
CA PHE A 160 0.10 -7.52 -7.07
C PHE A 160 -0.61 -7.53 -8.44
N VAL A 161 -0.05 -6.80 -9.42
CA VAL A 161 -0.58 -6.71 -10.78
C VAL A 161 -0.60 -8.08 -11.47
N ASP A 162 0.46 -8.88 -11.31
CA ASP A 162 0.53 -10.21 -11.90
C ASP A 162 -0.43 -11.21 -11.24
N GLY A 163 -0.72 -11.04 -9.94
CA GLY A 163 -1.75 -11.78 -9.22
C GLY A 163 -3.16 -11.47 -9.69
N ILE A 164 -3.55 -10.18 -9.77
CA ILE A 164 -4.90 -9.79 -10.21
C ILE A 164 -5.19 -10.18 -11.67
N LYS A 165 -4.16 -10.23 -12.54
CA LYS A 165 -4.30 -10.65 -13.94
C LYS A 165 -4.86 -12.05 -14.08
N LYS A 166 -4.49 -12.96 -13.17
CA LYS A 166 -4.92 -14.37 -13.22
C LYS A 166 -6.44 -14.50 -13.18
N TYR A 167 -7.10 -13.69 -12.37
CA TYR A 167 -8.56 -13.72 -12.17
C TYR A 167 -9.30 -12.52 -12.77
N LYS A 168 -8.58 -11.57 -13.37
CA LYS A 168 -9.13 -10.34 -13.96
C LYS A 168 -9.95 -9.53 -12.95
N VAL A 169 -9.48 -9.47 -11.70
CA VAL A 169 -10.19 -8.83 -10.58
C VAL A 169 -10.34 -7.33 -10.79
N THR A 170 -9.29 -6.66 -11.25
CA THR A 170 -9.29 -5.22 -11.50
C THR A 170 -8.35 -4.86 -12.65
N THR A 171 -8.21 -3.57 -12.97
CA THR A 171 -7.24 -3.05 -13.95
C THR A 171 -5.82 -3.07 -13.39
N GLN A 172 -4.84 -3.07 -14.28
CA GLN A 172 -3.41 -3.17 -13.92
C GLN A 172 -2.82 -1.84 -13.43
N GLU A 173 -3.51 -0.74 -13.70
CA GLU A 173 -3.14 0.61 -13.29
C GLU A 173 -4.12 1.12 -12.23
N TYR A 174 -3.59 1.92 -11.31
CA TYR A 174 -4.36 2.58 -10.27
C TYR A 174 -5.26 3.65 -10.88
N SER A 175 -6.54 3.56 -10.57
CA SER A 175 -7.57 4.54 -10.94
C SER A 175 -8.79 4.38 -10.03
N PRO A 176 -9.73 5.34 -10.00
CA PRO A 176 -10.99 5.16 -9.30
C PRO A 176 -11.75 3.91 -9.75
N ASP A 177 -11.78 3.61 -11.06
CA ASP A 177 -12.38 2.38 -11.61
C ASP A 177 -11.67 1.12 -11.08
N SER A 178 -10.34 1.14 -10.99
CA SER A 178 -9.58 0.02 -10.47
C SER A 178 -9.90 -0.28 -9.00
N VAL A 179 -10.04 0.77 -8.20
CA VAL A 179 -10.40 0.67 -6.78
C VAL A 179 -11.82 0.13 -6.64
N LEU A 180 -12.78 0.66 -7.40
CA LEU A 180 -14.17 0.20 -7.34
C LEU A 180 -14.34 -1.28 -7.76
N ARG A 181 -13.56 -1.78 -8.72
CA ARG A 181 -13.57 -3.21 -9.04
C ARG A 181 -13.02 -4.09 -7.92
N LEU A 182 -12.04 -3.60 -7.15
CA LEU A 182 -11.57 -4.30 -5.95
C LEU A 182 -12.65 -4.31 -4.87
N VAL A 183 -13.44 -3.23 -4.74
CA VAL A 183 -14.61 -3.18 -3.87
C VAL A 183 -15.66 -4.19 -4.29
N ASP A 184 -16.03 -4.22 -5.58
CA ASP A 184 -16.97 -5.19 -6.14
C ASP A 184 -16.54 -6.63 -5.82
N PHE A 185 -15.25 -6.93 -6.00
CA PHE A 185 -14.67 -8.24 -5.70
C PHE A 185 -14.74 -8.56 -4.20
N TYR A 186 -14.40 -7.60 -3.33
CA TYR A 186 -14.44 -7.80 -1.88
C TYR A 186 -15.87 -8.06 -1.40
N GLU A 187 -16.84 -7.27 -1.87
CA GLU A 187 -18.25 -7.41 -1.50
C GLU A 187 -18.84 -8.73 -1.98
N ALA A 188 -18.49 -9.18 -3.20
CA ALA A 188 -18.93 -10.48 -3.74
C ALA A 188 -18.43 -11.69 -2.93
N HIS A 189 -17.37 -11.51 -2.14
CA HIS A 189 -16.74 -12.57 -1.34
C HIS A 189 -16.62 -12.19 0.15
N ASN A 190 -17.43 -11.25 0.63
CA ASN A 190 -17.27 -10.61 1.93
C ASN A 190 -17.14 -11.61 3.08
N ASP A 191 -18.09 -12.56 3.19
CA ASP A 191 -18.13 -13.53 4.29
C ASP A 191 -16.82 -14.34 4.38
N ARG A 192 -16.33 -14.85 3.23
CA ARG A 192 -15.10 -15.67 3.17
C ARG A 192 -13.85 -14.83 3.46
N LEU A 193 -13.78 -13.62 2.91
CA LEU A 193 -12.64 -12.73 3.12
C LEU A 193 -12.57 -12.22 4.57
N GLU A 194 -13.71 -11.88 5.17
CA GLU A 194 -13.79 -11.44 6.56
C GLU A 194 -13.50 -12.58 7.54
N GLU A 195 -13.94 -13.82 7.24
CA GLU A 195 -13.57 -15.01 8.00
C GLU A 195 -12.04 -15.16 8.09
N ALA A 196 -11.34 -15.04 6.95
CA ALA A 196 -9.89 -15.09 6.92
C ALA A 196 -9.23 -13.86 7.59
N ARG A 197 -9.72 -12.65 7.30
CA ARG A 197 -9.14 -11.38 7.77
C ARG A 197 -9.12 -11.25 9.29
N ARG A 198 -10.11 -11.81 9.99
CA ARG A 198 -10.20 -11.78 11.46
C ARG A 198 -8.96 -12.38 12.15
N GLY A 199 -8.32 -13.37 11.53
CA GLY A 199 -7.08 -13.98 12.03
C GLY A 199 -5.80 -13.19 11.69
N MET A 200 -5.91 -12.17 10.83
CA MET A 200 -4.76 -11.41 10.34
C MET A 200 -4.60 -10.11 11.14
N GLN A 201 -3.72 -10.13 12.14
CA GLN A 201 -3.55 -9.04 13.10
C GLN A 201 -2.08 -8.62 13.26
N THR A 202 -1.84 -7.32 13.39
CA THR A 202 -0.57 -6.77 13.88
C THR A 202 -0.81 -6.15 15.25
N GLU A 203 -0.25 -6.77 16.30
CA GLU A 203 -0.52 -6.40 17.69
C GLU A 203 -2.02 -6.31 17.97
N ASP A 204 -2.56 -5.10 18.14
CA ASP A 204 -3.96 -4.80 18.42
C ASP A 204 -4.79 -4.40 17.17
N LEU A 205 -4.20 -4.41 15.97
CA LEU A 205 -4.87 -4.05 14.72
C LEU A 205 -5.17 -5.26 13.86
N THR A 206 -6.41 -5.35 13.41
CA THR A 206 -6.75 -6.23 12.29
C THR A 206 -6.28 -5.58 10.99
N TYR A 207 -5.77 -6.39 10.06
CA TYR A 207 -5.35 -5.91 8.74
C TYR A 207 -6.52 -5.23 8.01
N PRO A 208 -6.29 -4.08 7.34
CA PRO A 208 -7.28 -3.46 6.46
C PRO A 208 -7.74 -4.42 5.35
N GLN A 209 -8.97 -4.24 4.86
CA GLN A 209 -9.50 -5.08 3.78
C GLN A 209 -8.60 -5.03 2.52
N MET A 210 -8.12 -3.84 2.17
CA MET A 210 -7.18 -3.68 1.05
C MET A 210 -5.81 -4.30 1.32
N LYS A 211 -5.38 -4.40 2.59
CA LYS A 211 -4.15 -5.11 2.93
C LYS A 211 -4.25 -6.62 2.68
N LEU A 212 -5.40 -7.22 3.00
CA LEU A 212 -5.64 -8.63 2.69
C LEU A 212 -5.57 -8.86 1.17
N LEU A 213 -6.26 -8.03 0.37
CA LEU A 213 -6.23 -8.15 -1.09
C LEU A 213 -4.80 -7.96 -1.63
N ASP A 214 -4.08 -6.94 -1.16
CA ASP A 214 -2.72 -6.64 -1.59
C ASP A 214 -1.80 -7.83 -1.35
N MET A 215 -1.77 -8.38 -0.13
CA MET A 215 -0.87 -9.49 0.20
C MET A 215 -1.26 -10.80 -0.49
N GLY A 216 -2.55 -11.09 -0.59
CA GLY A 216 -3.01 -12.30 -1.29
C GLY A 216 -2.65 -12.28 -2.77
N PHE A 217 -2.97 -11.20 -3.49
CA PHE A 217 -2.61 -11.11 -4.91
C PHE A 217 -1.10 -10.96 -5.12
N TRP A 218 -0.40 -10.27 -4.22
CA TRP A 218 1.06 -10.19 -4.25
C TRP A 218 1.69 -11.58 -4.14
N GLN A 219 1.22 -12.43 -3.22
CA GLN A 219 1.74 -13.78 -3.04
C GLN A 219 1.50 -14.64 -4.28
N ILE A 220 0.30 -14.57 -4.87
CA ILE A 220 -0.02 -15.28 -6.13
C ILE A 220 0.93 -14.85 -7.27
N GLY A 221 1.16 -13.54 -7.41
CA GLY A 221 2.07 -13.02 -8.42
C GLY A 221 3.53 -13.42 -8.17
N PHE A 222 3.96 -13.42 -6.92
CA PHE A 222 5.31 -13.82 -6.51
C PHE A 222 5.57 -15.30 -6.81
N GLU A 223 4.66 -16.19 -6.42
CA GLU A 223 4.79 -17.64 -6.64
C GLU A 223 4.80 -17.98 -8.12
N ARG A 224 4.03 -17.26 -8.94
CA ARG A 224 4.04 -17.42 -10.39
C ARG A 224 5.40 -17.07 -10.99
N ASP A 225 5.96 -15.92 -10.64
CA ASP A 225 7.29 -15.50 -11.12
C ASP A 225 8.39 -16.49 -10.68
N ALA A 226 8.31 -17.00 -9.44
CA ALA A 226 9.22 -18.01 -8.94
C ALA A 226 9.06 -19.38 -9.64
N GLY A 227 7.84 -19.72 -10.06
CA GLY A 227 7.53 -20.92 -10.83
C GLY A 227 8.02 -20.84 -12.27
N ASP A 228 7.87 -19.68 -12.92
CA ASP A 228 8.35 -19.42 -14.28
C ASP A 228 9.89 -19.37 -14.39
N ALA A 229 10.59 -19.20 -13.26
CA ALA A 229 12.05 -19.19 -13.15
C ALA A 229 12.69 -20.58 -12.96
N LYS A 230 11.90 -21.66 -12.87
CA LYS A 230 12.37 -23.06 -12.80
C LYS A 230 12.30 -23.75 -14.15
#